data_AF-A0A225WB65-F1
#
_entry.id   AF-A0A225WB65-F1
#
_cell.length_a   1.000
_cell.length_b   1.000
_cell.length_c   1.000
_cell.angle_alpha   90.00
_cell.angle_beta   90.00
_cell.angle_gamma   90.00
#
_symmetry.space_group_name_H-M   'P 1'
#
loop_
_entity.id
_entity.type
_entity.pdbx_description
1 polymer ?
#
loop_
_entity_poly.entity_id
_entity_poly.type
_entity_poly.pdbx_seq_one_letter_code
_entity_poly.pdbx_strand_id
1 'polypeptide(L)'
;MIRCVELSGDGLDLNIDPKSERLAFLYLFDVWGEKDMVDMPVPIKAKDKCTTDHISMAGPWFKYRGHFDKIYVGGEHGKMNSVLNQFTELRWGQPREQAALESRHLGGRTVIVKSFSRIHETNLKKQGMLANPANYNKISGNDRVGILGLKTFKP
;
A
#
# COMPACT_ATOMS: atom_id res chain seq x y z
N MET A 1 -2.38 -2.87 28.94
CA MET A 1 -2.72 -1.43 28.94
C MET A 1 -3.54 -1.17 27.69
N ILE A 2 -4.86 -1.00 27.81
CA ILE A 2 -5.73 -0.72 26.67
C ILE A 2 -5.56 0.78 26.36
N ARG A 3 -5.13 1.13 25.14
CA ARG A 3 -5.18 2.52 24.67
C ARG A 3 -6.51 2.74 23.97
N CYS A 4 -7.53 3.10 24.73
CA CYS A 4 -8.70 3.76 24.15
C CYS A 4 -8.22 5.08 23.54
N VAL A 5 -8.67 5.38 22.33
CA VAL A 5 -8.63 6.74 21.79
C VAL A 5 -9.94 7.38 22.21
N GLU A 6 -9.91 8.19 23.27
CA GLU A 6 -11.08 9.00 23.66
C GLU A 6 -11.37 10.02 22.54
N LEU A 7 -12.41 9.74 21.76
CA LEU A 7 -13.02 10.72 20.87
C LEU A 7 -14.09 11.43 21.69
N SER A 8 -13.74 12.58 22.27
CA SER A 8 -14.62 13.35 23.14
C SER A 8 -15.74 14.03 22.34
N GLY A 9 -16.84 13.31 22.14
CA GLY A 9 -18.11 13.78 21.61
C GLY A 9 -19.24 12.88 22.10
N ASP A 10 -20.16 13.44 22.89
CA ASP A 10 -21.45 12.89 23.30
C ASP A 10 -21.49 11.40 23.71
N GLY A 11 -20.62 11.03 24.67
CA GLY A 11 -20.85 9.88 25.56
C GLY A 11 -20.79 8.47 24.93
N LEU A 12 -20.15 8.31 23.77
CA LEU A 12 -20.01 7.03 23.09
C LEU A 12 -18.60 6.44 23.19
N ASP A 13 -18.42 5.41 24.02
CA ASP A 13 -17.14 4.69 24.15
C ASP A 13 -16.86 3.76 22.96
N LEU A 14 -15.87 4.12 22.13
CA LEU A 14 -15.37 3.26 21.05
C LEU A 14 -14.29 2.28 21.56
N ASN A 15 -14.70 1.09 21.99
CA ASN A 15 -13.77 0.03 22.41
C ASN A 15 -13.49 -0.98 21.28
N ILE A 16 -12.21 -1.16 20.93
CA ILE A 16 -11.72 -2.24 20.07
C ILE A 16 -10.84 -3.15 20.92
N ASP A 17 -11.25 -4.42 21.07
CA ASP A 17 -10.45 -5.43 21.79
C ASP A 17 -9.05 -5.56 21.13
N PRO A 18 -7.95 -5.37 21.87
CA PRO A 18 -6.59 -5.59 21.36
C PRO A 18 -6.32 -7.01 20.83
N LYS A 19 -7.17 -7.99 21.15
CA LYS A 19 -7.13 -9.38 20.63
C LYS A 19 -8.06 -9.63 19.45
N SER A 20 -8.73 -8.60 18.93
CA SER A 20 -9.68 -8.74 17.83
C SER A 20 -9.04 -9.35 16.58
N GLU A 21 -9.79 -10.22 15.90
CA GLU A 21 -9.42 -10.78 14.58
C GLU A 21 -10.06 -9.98 13.42
N ARG A 22 -10.76 -8.88 13.73
CA ARG A 22 -11.68 -8.19 12.80
C ARG A 22 -11.47 -6.68 12.70
N LEU A 23 -11.04 -6.05 13.79
CA LEU A 23 -10.87 -4.60 13.95
C LEU A 23 -9.55 -4.31 14.67
N ALA A 24 -8.83 -3.28 14.24
CA ALA A 24 -7.68 -2.70 14.92
C ALA A 24 -7.68 -1.18 14.71
N PHE A 25 -7.02 -0.44 15.60
CA PHE A 25 -6.75 0.98 15.37
C PHE A 25 -5.75 1.15 14.22
N LEU A 26 -6.00 2.12 13.34
CA LEU A 26 -5.04 2.55 12.34
C LEU A 26 -4.06 3.55 12.97
N TYR A 27 -2.77 3.33 12.73
CA TYR A 27 -1.71 4.27 13.09
C TYR A 27 -1.37 5.16 11.91
N LEU A 28 -1.01 6.41 12.17
CA LEU A 28 -0.52 7.33 11.15
C LEU A 28 0.80 6.80 10.57
N PHE A 29 0.94 6.87 9.25
CA PHE A 29 2.21 6.58 8.57
C PHE A 29 3.26 7.67 8.85
N ASP A 30 4.54 7.30 8.78
CA ASP A 30 5.62 8.29 8.84
C ASP A 30 5.43 9.39 7.78
N VAL A 31 5.60 10.62 8.24
CA VAL A 31 5.69 11.81 7.41
C VAL A 31 6.89 11.67 6.46
N TRP A 32 6.79 12.25 5.27
CA TRP A 32 7.93 12.33 4.35
C TRP A 32 9.04 13.20 4.96
N GLY A 33 10.26 12.68 4.97
CA GLY A 33 11.44 13.49 5.30
C GLY A 33 11.87 14.36 4.13
N GLU A 34 12.59 15.45 4.42
CA GLU A 34 13.17 16.34 3.39
C GLU A 34 14.29 15.67 2.55
N LYS A 35 14.79 14.51 2.98
CA LYS A 35 15.90 13.81 2.32
C LYS A 35 15.40 12.98 1.15
N ASP A 36 16.08 13.11 0.03
CA ASP A 36 15.90 12.26 -1.15
C ASP A 36 16.09 10.77 -0.80
N MET A 37 15.23 9.93 -1.39
CA MET A 37 15.28 8.48 -1.18
C MET A 37 16.08 7.86 -2.32
N VAL A 38 17.33 7.51 -2.04
CA VAL A 38 18.25 6.89 -3.02
C VAL A 38 18.32 5.37 -2.82
N ASP A 39 18.79 4.67 -3.85
CA ASP A 39 19.08 3.24 -3.83
C ASP A 39 17.89 2.33 -3.44
N MET A 40 16.65 2.80 -3.68
CA MET A 40 15.46 2.02 -3.37
C MET A 40 15.35 0.81 -4.31
N PRO A 41 15.10 -0.41 -3.79
CA PRO A 41 14.84 -1.55 -4.63
C PRO A 41 13.46 -1.43 -5.30
N VAL A 42 13.28 -2.10 -6.44
CA VAL A 42 11.98 -2.27 -7.11
C VAL A 42 11.36 -3.60 -6.65
N PRO A 43 10.59 -3.69 -5.55
CA PRO A 43 10.12 -4.98 -5.02
C PRO A 43 9.21 -5.72 -6.00
N ILE A 44 8.58 -5.01 -6.93
CA ILE A 44 7.53 -5.52 -7.80
C ILE A 44 7.68 -4.88 -9.19
N LYS A 45 7.64 -5.70 -10.25
CA LYS A 45 7.39 -5.25 -11.62
C LYS A 45 6.29 -6.09 -12.27
N ALA A 46 5.06 -5.59 -12.22
CA ALA A 46 3.93 -6.19 -12.93
C ALA A 46 4.13 -6.08 -14.45
N LYS A 47 4.12 -7.20 -15.19
CA LYS A 47 4.38 -7.21 -16.65
C LYS A 47 3.20 -6.69 -17.48
N ASP A 48 1.99 -7.09 -17.09
CA ASP A 48 0.75 -6.86 -17.82
C ASP A 48 -0.20 -5.93 -17.06
N LYS A 49 -1.50 -5.97 -17.38
CA LYS A 49 -2.56 -5.22 -16.70
C LYS A 49 -2.63 -5.59 -15.23
N CYS A 50 -1.88 -4.88 -14.41
CA CYS A 50 -2.14 -4.79 -12.99
C CYS A 50 -3.46 -4.02 -12.81
N THR A 51 -4.60 -4.72 -12.90
CA THR A 51 -5.80 -4.21 -12.25
C THR A 51 -5.45 -3.98 -10.80
N THR A 52 -6.29 -3.20 -10.16
CA THR A 52 -6.30 -3.27 -8.73
C THR A 52 -6.46 -4.70 -8.22
N ASP A 53 -7.06 -5.70 -8.91
CA ASP A 53 -7.01 -7.15 -8.51
C ASP A 53 -5.63 -7.75 -8.36
N HIS A 54 -4.62 -6.92 -8.62
CA HIS A 54 -3.21 -7.08 -8.41
C HIS A 54 -2.63 -6.63 -7.03
N ILE A 55 -3.41 -5.97 -6.11
CA ILE A 55 -3.00 -5.16 -4.90
C ILE A 55 -3.44 -5.59 -3.42
N SER A 56 -4.67 -5.41 -2.91
CA SER A 56 -5.37 -6.09 -1.75
C SER A 56 -6.58 -7.05 -2.08
N MET A 57 -6.46 -8.40 -2.03
CA MET A 57 -7.47 -9.36 -2.58
C MET A 57 -8.90 -9.30 -1.98
N ALA A 58 -9.90 -9.70 -2.79
CA ALA A 58 -11.32 -9.81 -2.38
C ALA A 58 -11.70 -11.23 -1.89
N GLY A 59 -12.95 -11.42 -1.42
CA GLY A 59 -13.47 -12.73 -1.01
C GLY A 59 -13.23 -13.02 0.48
N PRO A 60 -12.64 -14.17 0.86
CA PRO A 60 -12.41 -14.54 2.28
C PRO A 60 -11.69 -13.46 3.10
N TRP A 61 -10.87 -12.64 2.46
CA TRP A 61 -10.13 -11.50 3.04
C TRP A 61 -11.03 -10.36 3.53
N PHE A 62 -12.31 -10.33 3.16
CA PHE A 62 -13.27 -9.34 3.65
C PHE A 62 -13.42 -9.34 5.18
N LYS A 63 -13.10 -10.45 5.87
CA LYS A 63 -13.11 -10.49 7.34
C LYS A 63 -12.06 -9.57 7.98
N TYR A 64 -10.91 -9.36 7.34
CA TYR A 64 -9.79 -8.62 7.94
C TYR A 64 -9.79 -7.12 7.59
N ARG A 65 -10.82 -6.60 6.92
CA ARG A 65 -10.88 -5.19 6.46
C ARG A 65 -10.78 -4.12 7.54
N GLY A 66 -11.15 -4.45 8.77
CA GLY A 66 -10.96 -3.56 9.91
C GLY A 66 -9.65 -3.80 10.66
N HIS A 67 -8.94 -4.90 10.40
CA HIS A 67 -7.71 -5.28 11.10
C HIS A 67 -6.56 -5.34 10.10
N PHE A 68 -5.94 -4.19 9.89
CA PHE A 68 -5.00 -3.96 8.81
C PHE A 68 -3.88 -5.01 8.73
N ASP A 69 -3.20 -5.27 9.85
CA ASP A 69 -2.05 -6.19 9.94
C ASP A 69 -2.37 -7.66 9.57
N LYS A 70 -3.66 -8.01 9.42
CA LYS A 70 -4.14 -9.37 9.16
C LYS A 70 -4.63 -9.62 7.72
N ILE A 71 -4.53 -8.63 6.83
CA ILE A 71 -4.89 -8.83 5.40
C ILE A 71 -3.78 -9.54 4.59
N TYR A 72 -2.57 -9.66 5.12
CA TYR A 72 -1.42 -10.24 4.42
C TYR A 72 -1.49 -11.76 4.23
N VAL A 73 -2.06 -12.22 3.10
CA VAL A 73 -1.91 -13.60 2.61
C VAL A 73 -1.77 -13.63 1.08
N GLY A 74 -0.82 -14.44 0.58
CA GLY A 74 -0.43 -14.50 -0.83
C GLY A 74 -1.35 -15.31 -1.76
N GLY A 75 -1.00 -15.31 -3.04
CA GLY A 75 -1.68 -16.03 -4.12
C GLY A 75 -0.75 -16.96 -4.89
N GLU A 76 -1.33 -17.94 -5.60
CA GLU A 76 -0.62 -19.03 -6.26
C GLU A 76 0.38 -18.58 -7.35
N HIS A 77 1.42 -19.39 -7.54
CA HIS A 77 2.47 -19.16 -8.54
C HIS A 77 2.01 -19.55 -9.96
N GLY A 78 2.39 -18.78 -10.98
CA GLY A 78 2.24 -19.18 -12.39
C GLY A 78 0.92 -18.83 -13.10
N LYS A 79 -0.07 -18.24 -12.42
CA LYS A 79 -1.31 -17.76 -13.09
C LYS A 79 -1.14 -16.36 -13.69
N MET A 80 -1.88 -16.10 -14.77
CA MET A 80 -1.94 -14.80 -15.44
C MET A 80 -2.34 -13.69 -14.45
N ASN A 81 -1.72 -12.51 -14.59
CA ASN A 81 -1.84 -11.37 -13.69
C ASN A 81 -1.30 -11.55 -12.25
N SER A 82 -0.41 -12.51 -12.00
CA SER A 82 0.22 -12.66 -10.68
C SER A 82 1.47 -11.77 -10.54
N VAL A 83 1.41 -10.76 -9.67
CA VAL A 83 2.53 -9.85 -9.36
C VAL A 83 3.30 -10.37 -8.14
N LEU A 84 4.62 -10.53 -8.23
CA LEU A 84 5.45 -11.16 -7.18
C LEU A 84 6.35 -10.10 -6.52
N ASN A 85 6.31 -10.00 -5.19
CA ASN A 85 7.35 -9.30 -4.44
C ASN A 85 8.62 -10.15 -4.39
N GLN A 86 9.70 -9.69 -5.00
CA GLN A 86 10.98 -10.44 -5.05
C GLN A 86 11.74 -10.51 -3.71
N PHE A 87 11.30 -9.79 -2.68
CA PHE A 87 11.89 -9.86 -1.33
C PHE A 87 11.06 -10.65 -0.31
N THR A 88 9.76 -10.84 -0.57
CA THR A 88 8.83 -11.49 0.38
C THR A 88 7.99 -12.59 -0.23
N GLU A 89 8.11 -12.83 -1.54
CA GLU A 89 7.28 -13.72 -2.36
C GLU A 89 5.76 -13.42 -2.34
N LEU A 90 5.35 -12.31 -1.72
CA LEU A 90 3.95 -11.94 -1.57
C LEU A 90 3.32 -11.41 -2.86
N ARG A 91 2.02 -11.71 -3.00
CA ARG A 91 1.10 -11.25 -4.05
C ARG A 91 -0.08 -10.49 -3.40
N TRP A 92 -0.95 -9.90 -4.21
CA TRP A 92 -1.68 -8.67 -3.87
C TRP A 92 -3.09 -8.64 -4.68
N GLY A 93 -4.28 -8.06 -4.26
CA GLY A 93 -5.59 -7.84 -5.06
C GLY A 93 -6.62 -6.58 -5.04
N GLN A 94 -7.95 -6.65 -5.34
CA GLN A 94 -8.88 -5.54 -5.87
C GLN A 94 -9.03 -4.09 -5.21
N PRO A 95 -9.76 -3.09 -5.84
CA PRO A 95 -9.58 -1.65 -5.60
C PRO A 95 -10.36 -1.17 -4.38
N ARG A 96 -9.65 -0.90 -3.29
CA ARG A 96 -10.14 -0.03 -2.22
C ARG A 96 -8.99 0.87 -1.78
N GLU A 97 -9.25 1.78 -0.87
CA GLU A 97 -8.22 2.56 -0.18
C GLU A 97 -7.13 1.64 0.41
N GLN A 98 -7.56 0.46 0.88
CA GLN A 98 -6.74 -0.67 1.30
C GLN A 98 -5.53 -0.98 0.40
N ALA A 99 -5.69 -0.98 -0.93
CA ALA A 99 -4.60 -1.28 -1.87
C ALA A 99 -3.45 -0.26 -1.79
N ALA A 100 -3.78 1.02 -1.58
CA ALA A 100 -2.79 2.07 -1.35
C ALA A 100 -2.23 2.02 0.08
N LEU A 101 -3.06 1.67 1.06
CA LEU A 101 -2.70 1.59 2.48
C LEU A 101 -1.73 0.41 2.75
N GLU A 102 -1.95 -0.75 2.12
CA GLU A 102 -1.01 -1.89 2.04
C GLU A 102 0.30 -1.53 1.36
N SER A 103 0.23 -0.78 0.25
CA SER A 103 1.42 -0.32 -0.47
C SER A 103 2.29 0.56 0.42
N ARG A 104 1.68 1.47 1.20
CA ARG A 104 2.40 2.37 2.12
C ARG A 104 2.88 1.68 3.41
N HIS A 105 2.09 0.76 3.97
CA HIS A 105 2.44 0.05 5.21
C HIS A 105 3.60 -0.93 5.00
N LEU A 106 3.67 -1.65 3.87
CA LEU A 106 4.83 -2.48 3.51
C LEU A 106 6.06 -1.66 3.06
N GLY A 107 6.16 -0.40 3.48
CA GLY A 107 7.32 0.47 3.26
C GLY A 107 7.41 1.08 1.86
N GLY A 108 6.44 0.83 0.97
CA GLY A 108 6.38 1.46 -0.34
C GLY A 108 6.32 2.99 -0.23
N ARG A 109 6.88 3.67 -1.24
CA ARG A 109 6.94 5.15 -1.32
C ARG A 109 6.47 5.70 -2.67
N THR A 110 6.68 4.95 -3.75
CA THR A 110 6.27 5.32 -5.11
C THR A 110 5.68 4.13 -5.85
N VAL A 111 4.71 4.39 -6.72
CA VAL A 111 4.18 3.44 -7.70
C VAL A 111 4.46 4.01 -9.08
N ILE A 112 5.14 3.23 -9.93
CA ILE A 112 5.57 3.64 -11.28
C ILE A 112 4.85 2.76 -12.31
N VAL A 113 4.06 3.39 -13.18
CA VAL A 113 3.19 2.71 -14.17
C VAL A 113 3.21 3.45 -15.51
N LYS A 114 2.54 2.90 -16.53
CA LYS A 114 2.26 3.61 -17.80
C LYS A 114 1.04 4.51 -17.73
N SER A 115 0.07 4.16 -16.89
CA SER A 115 -1.18 4.88 -16.66
C SER A 115 -1.83 4.38 -15.37
N PHE A 116 -2.59 5.26 -14.70
CA PHE A 116 -3.39 4.92 -13.52
C PHE A 116 -4.88 4.90 -13.84
N SER A 117 -5.66 4.22 -13.00
CA SER A 117 -7.09 4.54 -12.86
C SER A 117 -7.25 5.72 -11.91
N ARG A 118 -8.17 6.64 -12.24
CA ARG A 118 -8.41 7.89 -11.48
C ARG A 118 -8.57 7.66 -9.97
N ILE A 119 -9.31 6.61 -9.58
CA ILE A 119 -9.57 6.28 -8.17
C ILE A 119 -8.30 5.78 -7.46
N HIS A 120 -7.53 4.90 -8.09
CA HIS A 120 -6.35 4.32 -7.44
C HIS A 120 -5.23 5.35 -7.28
N GLU A 121 -5.05 6.24 -8.26
CA GLU A 121 -4.13 7.38 -8.13
C GLU A 121 -4.50 8.29 -6.95
N THR A 122 -5.78 8.63 -6.79
CA THR A 122 -6.28 9.40 -5.65
C THR A 122 -6.01 8.69 -4.32
N ASN A 123 -6.25 7.38 -4.25
CA ASN A 123 -6.00 6.60 -3.04
C ASN A 123 -4.51 6.56 -2.69
N LEU A 124 -3.61 6.38 -3.67
CA LEU A 124 -2.17 6.44 -3.45
C LEU A 124 -1.75 7.79 -2.86
N LYS A 125 -2.19 8.91 -3.45
CA LYS A 125 -1.88 10.25 -2.94
C LYS A 125 -2.41 10.48 -1.52
N LYS A 126 -3.63 10.02 -1.21
CA LYS A 126 -4.22 10.09 0.15
C LYS A 126 -3.38 9.35 1.19
N GLN A 127 -2.81 8.20 0.83
CA GLN A 127 -1.95 7.39 1.71
C GLN A 127 -0.47 7.84 1.66
N GLY A 128 -0.19 9.04 1.13
CA GLY A 128 1.17 9.58 1.07
C GLY A 128 2.12 8.78 0.17
N MET A 129 1.61 8.19 -0.91
CA MET A 129 2.41 7.53 -1.95
C MET A 129 2.57 8.44 -3.18
N LEU A 130 3.77 8.48 -3.75
CA LEU A 130 3.98 9.12 -5.05
C LEU A 130 3.44 8.25 -6.19
N ALA A 131 2.68 8.86 -7.10
CA ALA A 131 2.12 8.21 -8.26
C ALA A 131 2.83 8.75 -9.52
N ASN A 132 3.70 7.94 -10.14
CA ASN A 132 4.47 8.34 -11.32
C ASN A 132 3.96 7.59 -12.58
N PRO A 133 3.30 8.28 -13.54
CA PRO A 133 2.78 7.66 -14.76
C PRO A 133 3.83 7.50 -15.88
N ALA A 134 5.11 7.79 -15.63
CA ALA A 134 6.17 7.74 -16.62
C ALA A 134 7.27 6.72 -16.28
N ASN A 135 8.18 6.48 -17.23
CA ASN A 135 9.41 5.68 -17.09
C ASN A 135 9.27 4.17 -16.80
N TYR A 136 8.08 3.58 -16.63
CA TYR A 136 7.91 2.12 -16.42
C TYR A 136 8.73 1.23 -17.40
N ASN A 137 8.78 1.59 -18.69
CA ASN A 137 9.53 0.82 -19.71
C ASN A 137 11.06 0.85 -19.50
N LYS A 138 11.59 1.80 -18.73
CA LYS A 138 13.03 2.01 -18.49
C LYS A 138 13.55 1.31 -17.23
N ILE A 139 12.67 0.75 -16.40
CA ILE A 139 13.00 0.23 -15.06
C ILE A 139 12.78 -1.28 -15.06
N SER A 140 13.82 -2.07 -14.79
CA SER A 140 13.78 -3.52 -14.56
C SER A 140 13.36 -3.85 -13.12
N GLY A 141 13.07 -5.13 -12.85
CA GLY A 141 12.90 -5.60 -11.47
C GLY A 141 14.20 -5.53 -10.66
N ASN A 142 15.34 -5.77 -11.30
CA ASN A 142 16.65 -5.80 -10.63
C ASN A 142 17.26 -4.39 -10.43
N ASP A 143 16.61 -3.35 -10.92
CA ASP A 143 17.11 -1.99 -10.85
C ASP A 143 16.91 -1.39 -9.44
N ARG A 144 17.68 -0.34 -9.16
CA ARG A 144 17.44 0.53 -8.01
C ARG A 144 17.07 1.93 -8.47
N VAL A 145 16.12 2.53 -7.78
CA VAL A 145 15.49 3.79 -8.17
C VAL A 145 15.71 4.87 -7.12
N GLY A 146 15.83 6.12 -7.56
CA GLY A 146 15.91 7.29 -6.70
C GLY A 146 14.64 8.13 -6.81
N ILE A 147 14.14 8.63 -5.68
CA ILE A 147 13.14 9.68 -5.59
C ILE A 147 13.88 10.94 -5.13
N LEU A 148 14.11 11.85 -6.08
CA LEU A 148 14.93 13.04 -5.88
C LEU A 148 14.08 14.32 -5.80
N GLY A 149 14.62 15.37 -5.18
CA GLY A 149 13.97 16.67 -5.04
C GLY A 149 12.90 16.75 -3.95
N LEU A 150 12.89 15.81 -2.98
CA LEU A 150 11.87 15.72 -1.94
C LEU A 150 11.82 16.96 -1.04
N LYS A 151 12.97 17.58 -0.76
CA LYS A 151 13.06 18.86 -0.03
C LYS A 151 12.23 19.99 -0.67
N THR A 152 12.13 19.99 -1.98
CA THR A 152 11.42 21.02 -2.77
C THR A 152 10.06 20.57 -3.27
N PHE A 153 9.69 19.31 -3.01
CA PHE A 153 8.43 18.75 -3.45
C PHE A 153 7.25 19.41 -2.75
N LYS A 154 6.27 19.85 -3.53
CA LYS A 154 4.98 20.36 -3.05
C LYS A 154 3.88 19.47 -3.61
N PRO A 155 3.00 18.90 -2.77
CA PRO A 155 1.92 18.02 -3.21
C PRO A 155 0.81 18.76 -3.98
#